data_AF-A0A7S2JDA6-F1
#
_entry.id   AF-A0A7S2JDA6-F1
#
_cell.length_a   1.000
_cell.length_b   1.000
_cell.length_c   1.000
_cell.angle_alpha   90.00
_cell.angle_beta   90.00
_cell.angle_gamma   90.00
#
_symmetry.space_group_name_H-M   'P 1'
#
loop_
_entity.id
_entity.type
_entity.pdbx_description
1 polymer ?
#
loop_
_entity_poly.entity_id
_entity_poly.type
_entity_poly.pdbx_seq_one_letter_code
_entity_poly.pdbx_strand_id
1 'polypeptide(L)'
;EVDTEKKSTRACKGWTGKLYGNRQFVNNKDGPPGSDVFNQDDFHHYPGNTAANCAWPPYENNIHLCDMSGLPDLNTEHRNVQKTLLTYLFELYEIGVTMLRVDAAMMVYPESLATILQPIPWQYVVQEYYPAQLMTQQAVEKITTIGAATEFNFGWRLFASMSDSYFQGNWSNRSYAFKELLELRENSGWDCKYSNCKSSLPAGREMLFVDN
;
A
#
# COMPACT_ATOMS: atom_id res chain seq x y z
N GLU A 1 -5.15 -26.43 -1.62
CA GLU A 1 -6.19 -25.99 -2.58
C GLU A 1 -5.53 -25.82 -3.94
N VAL A 2 -6.25 -26.01 -5.04
CA VAL A 2 -5.70 -25.88 -6.39
C VAL A 2 -6.10 -24.52 -6.94
N ASP A 3 -5.14 -23.73 -7.40
CA ASP A 3 -5.38 -22.51 -8.16
C ASP A 3 -4.42 -22.52 -9.36
N THR A 4 -4.98 -22.73 -10.56
CA THR A 4 -4.23 -22.98 -11.78
C THR A 4 -4.97 -22.36 -12.96
N GLU A 5 -4.28 -22.19 -14.07
CA GLU A 5 -4.86 -21.77 -15.35
C GLU A 5 -6.11 -22.56 -15.74
N LYS A 6 -6.20 -23.84 -15.35
CA LYS A 6 -7.30 -24.73 -15.77
C LYS A 6 -8.41 -24.91 -14.73
N LYS A 7 -8.12 -24.66 -13.45
CA LYS A 7 -9.06 -24.90 -12.35
C LYS A 7 -8.66 -24.13 -11.10
N SER A 8 -9.66 -23.54 -10.44
CA SER A 8 -9.55 -23.11 -9.04
C SER A 8 -10.56 -23.83 -8.15
N THR A 9 -10.08 -24.31 -7.01
CA THR A 9 -10.89 -24.76 -5.87
C THR A 9 -10.57 -23.93 -4.62
N ARG A 10 -9.79 -22.86 -4.76
CA ARG A 10 -9.32 -22.03 -3.66
C ARG A 10 -10.32 -20.90 -3.45
N ALA A 11 -10.95 -20.89 -2.28
CA ALA A 11 -11.78 -19.76 -1.88
C ALA A 11 -10.88 -18.54 -1.68
N CYS A 12 -11.34 -17.39 -2.14
CA CYS A 12 -10.67 -16.13 -1.92
C CYS A 12 -10.76 -15.79 -0.43
N LYS A 13 -9.70 -15.25 0.19
CA LYS A 13 -9.69 -14.96 1.62
C LYS A 13 -9.43 -13.47 1.83
N GLY A 14 -10.39 -12.78 2.43
CA GLY A 14 -10.24 -11.39 2.83
C GLY A 14 -9.27 -11.22 3.98
N TRP A 15 -8.87 -9.97 4.22
CA TRP A 15 -7.98 -9.59 5.31
C TRP A 15 -8.47 -10.06 6.70
N THR A 16 -9.79 -10.05 6.93
CA THR A 16 -10.42 -10.55 8.18
C THR A 16 -10.44 -12.07 8.29
N GLY A 17 -9.93 -12.77 7.28
CA GLY A 17 -9.99 -14.22 7.15
C GLY A 17 -11.32 -14.76 6.64
N LYS A 18 -12.29 -13.89 6.34
CA LYS A 18 -13.56 -14.28 5.70
C LYS A 18 -13.30 -14.85 4.31
N LEU A 19 -13.94 -15.97 3.99
CA LEU A 19 -13.88 -16.58 2.67
C LEU A 19 -14.93 -15.95 1.76
N TYR A 20 -14.54 -15.66 0.53
CA TYR A 20 -15.43 -15.22 -0.54
C TYR A 20 -15.47 -16.31 -1.61
N GLY A 21 -16.64 -16.50 -2.22
CA GLY A 21 -16.77 -17.41 -3.36
C GLY A 21 -15.77 -17.01 -4.44
N ASN A 22 -15.11 -17.97 -5.10
CA ASN A 22 -13.97 -17.79 -6.03
C ASN A 22 -14.14 -16.60 -7.01
N ARG A 23 -13.86 -15.37 -6.58
CA ARG A 23 -14.21 -14.08 -7.23
C ARG A 23 -15.69 -13.86 -7.56
N GLN A 24 -16.59 -14.62 -6.96
CA GLN A 24 -18.04 -14.46 -7.11
C GLN A 24 -18.58 -13.58 -5.98
N PHE A 25 -18.58 -12.27 -6.21
CA PHE A 25 -19.10 -11.28 -5.26
C PHE A 25 -20.56 -10.89 -5.55
N VAL A 26 -21.01 -10.97 -6.80
CA VAL A 26 -22.41 -10.74 -7.19
C VAL A 26 -23.33 -11.72 -6.46
N ASN A 27 -24.38 -11.21 -5.81
CA ASN A 27 -25.36 -11.95 -4.99
C ASN A 27 -24.77 -12.63 -3.73
N ASN A 28 -23.51 -12.39 -3.41
CA ASN A 28 -22.88 -13.06 -2.29
C ASN A 28 -23.20 -12.32 -0.98
N LYS A 29 -24.10 -12.89 -0.16
CA LYS A 29 -24.42 -12.38 1.20
C LYS A 29 -23.21 -12.30 2.12
N ASP A 30 -22.11 -12.94 1.71
CA ASP A 30 -20.87 -13.04 2.45
C ASP A 30 -19.77 -12.06 1.98
N GLY A 31 -19.98 -11.28 0.92
CA GLY A 31 -19.08 -10.17 0.57
C GLY A 31 -19.15 -9.01 1.58
N PRO A 32 -18.13 -8.14 1.70
CA PRO A 32 -18.33 -6.85 2.36
C PRO A 32 -19.38 -6.02 1.57
N PRO A 33 -20.20 -5.19 2.23
CA PRO A 33 -21.15 -4.33 1.54
C PRO A 33 -20.49 -3.55 0.40
N GLY A 34 -21.12 -3.52 -0.77
CA GLY A 34 -20.60 -2.83 -1.96
C GLY A 34 -19.61 -3.66 -2.79
N SER A 35 -19.24 -4.89 -2.40
CA SER A 35 -18.45 -5.78 -3.27
C SER A 35 -19.27 -6.49 -4.34
N ASP A 36 -20.59 -6.51 -4.20
CA ASP A 36 -21.55 -7.07 -5.16
C ASP A 36 -21.58 -6.32 -6.50
N VAL A 37 -20.92 -5.17 -6.59
CA VAL A 37 -20.74 -4.39 -7.82
C VAL A 37 -19.71 -4.98 -8.78
N PHE A 38 -18.83 -5.87 -8.28
CA PHE A 38 -17.78 -6.51 -9.09
C PHE A 38 -18.15 -7.97 -9.41
N ASN A 39 -17.83 -8.40 -10.62
CA ASN A 39 -17.94 -9.79 -11.06
C ASN A 39 -16.55 -10.38 -11.37
N GLN A 40 -16.49 -11.67 -11.72
CA GLN A 40 -15.22 -12.36 -11.93
C GLN A 40 -14.34 -11.75 -13.04
N ASP A 41 -14.94 -11.13 -14.06
CA ASP A 41 -14.22 -10.50 -15.17
C ASP A 41 -13.55 -9.18 -14.75
N ASP A 42 -13.98 -8.59 -13.63
CA ASP A 42 -13.41 -7.35 -13.08
C ASP A 42 -12.10 -7.59 -12.31
N PHE A 43 -11.68 -8.85 -12.14
CA PHE A 43 -10.43 -9.22 -11.48
C PHE A 43 -9.42 -9.75 -12.50
N HIS A 44 -8.11 -9.59 -12.26
CA HIS A 44 -7.08 -10.23 -13.06
C HIS A 44 -7.21 -11.75 -12.96
N HIS A 45 -7.15 -12.43 -14.10
CA HIS A 45 -7.40 -13.87 -14.16
C HIS A 45 -6.64 -14.52 -15.32
N TYR A 46 -6.48 -15.84 -15.25
CA TYR A 46 -5.90 -16.60 -16.34
C TYR A 46 -6.80 -16.60 -17.58
N PRO A 47 -6.23 -16.55 -18.79
CA PRO A 47 -7.02 -16.70 -20.01
C PRO A 47 -7.88 -17.98 -19.99
N GLY A 48 -9.20 -17.82 -20.12
CA GLY A 48 -10.15 -18.93 -20.10
C GLY A 48 -10.55 -19.45 -18.72
N ASN A 49 -10.10 -18.83 -17.63
CA ASN A 49 -10.49 -19.19 -16.26
C ASN A 49 -10.58 -17.96 -15.35
N THR A 50 -11.77 -17.38 -15.27
CA THR A 50 -12.08 -16.17 -14.49
C THR A 50 -12.10 -16.39 -12.97
N ALA A 51 -12.03 -17.65 -12.52
CA ALA A 51 -12.06 -18.02 -11.12
C ALA A 51 -10.66 -18.13 -10.47
N ALA A 52 -9.59 -17.87 -11.24
CA ALA A 52 -8.22 -18.21 -10.89
C ALA A 52 -7.23 -17.15 -11.39
N ASN A 53 -6.14 -16.94 -10.66
CA ASN A 53 -5.03 -16.09 -11.11
C ASN A 53 -3.69 -16.58 -10.55
N CYS A 54 -2.60 -15.98 -11.01
CA CYS A 54 -1.29 -16.15 -10.37
C CYS A 54 -1.30 -15.58 -8.95
N ALA A 55 -0.43 -16.11 -8.09
CA ALA A 55 -0.25 -15.62 -6.73
C ALA A 55 1.03 -14.78 -6.62
N TRP A 56 1.00 -13.79 -5.75
CA TRP A 56 2.18 -13.05 -5.30
C TRP A 56 2.24 -13.08 -3.76
N PRO A 57 3.27 -13.69 -3.16
CA PRO A 57 4.39 -14.46 -3.75
C PRO A 57 3.94 -15.72 -4.51
N PRO A 58 4.79 -16.30 -5.41
CA PRO A 58 6.24 -16.10 -5.53
C PRO A 58 6.65 -14.81 -6.29
N TYR A 59 7.85 -14.29 -6.02
CA TYR A 59 8.26 -12.93 -6.41
C TYR A 59 8.69 -12.79 -7.88
N GLU A 60 8.75 -13.89 -8.63
CA GLU A 60 8.95 -13.89 -10.08
C GLU A 60 7.68 -13.52 -10.84
N ASN A 61 6.52 -13.66 -10.19
CA ASN A 61 5.24 -13.24 -10.76
C ASN A 61 5.11 -11.71 -10.73
N ASN A 62 4.37 -11.18 -11.70
CA ASN A 62 4.16 -9.74 -11.80
C ASN A 62 3.29 -9.26 -10.64
N ILE A 63 3.87 -8.44 -9.76
CA ILE A 63 3.21 -7.86 -8.59
C ILE A 63 1.93 -7.08 -8.93
N HIS A 64 1.81 -6.57 -10.16
CA HIS A 64 0.68 -5.76 -10.60
C HIS A 64 -0.48 -6.54 -11.23
N LEU A 65 -0.34 -7.85 -11.40
CA LEU A 65 -1.31 -8.69 -12.12
C LEU A 65 -1.72 -9.96 -11.35
N CYS A 66 -1.20 -10.15 -10.14
CA CYS A 66 -1.31 -11.41 -9.39
C CYS A 66 -1.85 -11.18 -7.98
N ASP A 67 -2.58 -12.18 -7.47
CA ASP A 67 -3.28 -12.13 -6.19
C ASP A 67 -2.31 -12.03 -5.01
N MET A 68 -2.46 -10.97 -4.20
CA MET A 68 -1.68 -10.81 -2.97
C MET A 68 -2.15 -11.81 -1.91
N SER A 69 -1.37 -12.85 -1.64
CA SER A 69 -1.64 -13.80 -0.54
C SER A 69 -3.07 -14.39 -0.53
N GLY A 70 -3.72 -14.52 -1.69
CA GLY A 70 -5.08 -15.02 -1.83
C GLY A 70 -6.20 -13.96 -1.77
N LEU A 71 -5.82 -12.68 -1.75
CA LEU A 71 -6.71 -11.56 -2.04
C LEU A 71 -6.88 -11.44 -3.56
N PRO A 72 -8.11 -11.45 -4.09
CA PRO A 72 -8.35 -11.31 -5.52
C PRO A 72 -7.86 -9.97 -6.05
N ASP A 73 -6.99 -10.02 -7.05
CA ASP A 73 -6.41 -8.83 -7.66
C ASP A 73 -7.41 -8.16 -8.62
N LEU A 74 -7.79 -6.92 -8.32
CA LEU A 74 -8.78 -6.18 -9.11
C LEU A 74 -8.10 -5.65 -10.38
N ASN A 75 -8.72 -5.81 -11.55
CA ASN A 75 -8.16 -5.40 -12.84
C ASN A 75 -8.29 -3.89 -13.01
N THR A 76 -7.35 -3.12 -12.46
CA THR A 76 -7.37 -1.65 -12.44
C THR A 76 -7.21 -0.99 -13.81
N GLU A 77 -6.87 -1.77 -14.83
CA GLU A 77 -6.77 -1.38 -16.23
C GLU A 77 -8.14 -1.47 -16.92
N HIS A 78 -9.07 -2.25 -16.34
CA HIS A 78 -10.40 -2.44 -16.88
C HIS A 78 -11.28 -1.19 -16.67
N ARG A 79 -11.91 -0.71 -17.75
CA ARG A 79 -12.67 0.54 -17.73
C ARG A 79 -13.84 0.52 -16.73
N ASN A 80 -14.52 -0.61 -16.57
CA ASN A 80 -15.62 -0.72 -15.62
C ASN A 80 -15.11 -0.63 -14.18
N VAL A 81 -13.97 -1.27 -13.88
CA VAL A 81 -13.31 -1.19 -12.58
C VAL A 81 -12.92 0.26 -12.26
N GLN A 82 -12.24 0.93 -13.19
CA GLN A 82 -11.85 2.34 -13.02
C GLN A 82 -13.05 3.23 -12.76
N LYS A 83 -14.15 3.04 -13.50
CA LYS A 83 -15.40 3.80 -13.31
C LYS A 83 -16.00 3.56 -11.93
N THR A 84 -16.06 2.30 -11.48
CA THR A 84 -16.60 1.95 -10.17
C THR A 84 -15.77 2.54 -9.04
N LEU A 85 -14.45 2.41 -9.10
CA LEU A 85 -13.53 3.01 -8.12
C LEU A 85 -13.64 4.54 -8.11
N LEU A 86 -13.67 5.18 -9.28
CA LEU A 86 -13.85 6.63 -9.38
C LEU A 86 -15.19 7.08 -8.79
N THR A 87 -16.26 6.32 -8.99
CA THR A 87 -17.58 6.63 -8.40
C THR A 87 -17.50 6.63 -6.88
N TYR A 88 -16.92 5.58 -6.29
CA TYR A 88 -16.71 5.50 -4.84
C TYR A 88 -15.84 6.65 -4.31
N LEU A 89 -14.73 6.95 -4.99
CA LEU A 89 -13.84 8.04 -4.62
C LEU A 89 -14.52 9.41 -4.72
N PHE A 90 -15.37 9.61 -5.72
CA PHE A 90 -16.17 10.83 -5.85
C PHE A 90 -17.16 10.97 -4.70
N GLU A 91 -17.81 9.88 -4.27
CA GLU A 91 -18.67 9.88 -3.08
C GLU A 91 -17.91 10.26 -1.81
N LEU A 92 -16.69 9.74 -1.61
CA LEU A 92 -15.82 10.14 -0.50
C LEU A 92 -15.50 11.65 -0.53
N TYR A 93 -15.22 12.17 -1.72
CA TYR A 93 -14.95 13.60 -1.90
C TYR A 93 -16.18 14.46 -1.56
N GLU A 94 -17.36 14.07 -2.03
CA GLU A 94 -18.63 14.77 -1.78
C GLU A 94 -18.99 14.83 -0.28
N ILE A 95 -18.60 13.82 0.51
CA ILE A 95 -18.78 13.84 1.97
C ILE A 95 -17.65 14.58 2.72
N GLY A 96 -16.72 15.20 2.00
CA GLY A 96 -15.69 16.08 2.55
C GLY A 96 -14.32 15.45 2.78
N VAL A 97 -14.06 14.23 2.29
CA VAL A 97 -12.71 13.67 2.30
C VAL A 97 -11.84 14.46 1.32
N THR A 98 -10.75 15.04 1.81
CA THR A 98 -9.83 15.84 0.97
C THR A 98 -8.47 15.18 0.74
N MET A 99 -8.16 14.12 1.48
CA MET A 99 -6.86 13.46 1.45
C MET A 99 -7.00 11.94 1.48
N LEU A 100 -6.09 11.23 0.81
CA LEU A 100 -6.09 9.77 0.71
C LEU A 100 -4.77 9.15 1.18
N ARG A 101 -4.87 8.02 1.87
CA ARG A 101 -3.80 7.02 2.00
C ARG A 101 -4.19 5.81 1.15
N VAL A 102 -3.43 5.54 0.11
CA VAL A 102 -3.70 4.45 -0.83
C VAL A 102 -2.98 3.20 -0.34
N ASP A 103 -3.77 2.23 0.11
CA ASP A 103 -3.33 0.90 0.51
C ASP A 103 -2.75 0.12 -0.67
N ALA A 104 -1.69 -0.66 -0.41
CA ALA A 104 -1.05 -1.54 -1.38
C ALA A 104 -0.78 -0.87 -2.74
N ALA A 105 -0.49 0.44 -2.75
CA ALA A 105 -0.35 1.21 -3.99
C ALA A 105 0.75 0.65 -4.89
N MET A 106 1.80 0.06 -4.30
CA MET A 106 2.86 -0.63 -5.06
C MET A 106 2.38 -1.82 -5.89
N MET A 107 1.20 -2.39 -5.61
CA MET A 107 0.63 -3.51 -6.34
C MET A 107 -0.30 -3.07 -7.46
N VAL A 108 -0.54 -1.77 -7.62
CA VAL A 108 -1.30 -1.22 -8.74
C VAL A 108 -0.33 -0.58 -9.73
N TYR A 109 -0.56 -0.71 -11.04
CA TYR A 109 0.24 0.04 -12.00
C TYR A 109 0.09 1.54 -11.75
N PRO A 110 1.19 2.33 -11.68
CA PRO A 110 1.09 3.75 -11.40
C PRO A 110 0.21 4.51 -12.42
N GLU A 111 0.21 4.10 -13.69
CA GLU A 111 -0.64 4.67 -14.73
C GLU A 111 -2.14 4.45 -14.47
N SER A 112 -2.51 3.25 -14.03
CA SER A 112 -3.88 2.89 -13.68
C SER A 112 -4.32 3.68 -12.44
N LEU A 113 -3.45 3.77 -11.43
CA LEU A 113 -3.72 4.57 -10.22
C LEU A 113 -3.88 6.06 -10.54
N ALA A 114 -3.01 6.62 -11.38
CA ALA A 114 -3.12 8.01 -11.84
C ALA A 114 -4.47 8.25 -12.55
N THR A 115 -4.88 7.34 -13.44
CA THR A 115 -6.16 7.42 -14.17
C THR A 115 -7.36 7.45 -13.23
N ILE A 116 -7.32 6.67 -12.15
CA ILE A 116 -8.40 6.59 -11.15
C ILE A 116 -8.44 7.85 -10.27
N LEU A 117 -7.28 8.37 -9.85
CA LEU A 117 -7.21 9.46 -8.87
C LEU A 117 -7.30 10.87 -9.48
N GLN A 118 -6.72 11.09 -10.67
CA GLN A 118 -6.60 12.40 -11.31
C GLN A 118 -7.91 13.19 -11.50
N PRO A 119 -9.08 12.55 -11.75
CA PRO A 119 -10.32 13.29 -11.95
C PRO A 119 -10.81 14.09 -10.73
N ILE A 120 -10.30 13.81 -9.53
CA ILE A 120 -10.73 14.45 -8.29
C ILE A 120 -9.58 15.32 -7.74
N PRO A 121 -9.84 16.58 -7.36
CA PRO A 121 -8.80 17.51 -6.90
C PRO A 121 -8.42 17.25 -5.44
N TRP A 122 -7.79 16.11 -5.16
CA TRP A 122 -7.27 15.78 -3.84
C TRP A 122 -6.26 16.82 -3.35
N GLN A 123 -6.36 17.21 -2.08
CA GLN A 123 -5.38 18.12 -1.46
C GLN A 123 -4.07 17.40 -1.19
N TYR A 124 -4.14 16.11 -0.85
CA TYR A 124 -2.98 15.29 -0.57
C TYR A 124 -3.28 13.81 -0.80
N VAL A 125 -2.34 13.11 -1.42
CA VAL A 125 -2.39 11.66 -1.60
C VAL A 125 -1.05 11.11 -1.13
N VAL A 126 -1.09 10.09 -0.27
CA VAL A 126 0.08 9.27 0.08
C VAL A 126 -0.16 7.83 -0.36
N GLN A 127 0.85 7.25 -0.98
CA GLN A 127 0.83 5.91 -1.54
C GLN A 127 1.70 4.99 -0.71
N GLU A 128 1.19 3.82 -0.33
CA GLU A 128 1.98 2.81 0.36
C GLU A 128 2.91 2.08 -0.63
N TYR A 129 4.21 2.29 -0.44
CA TYR A 129 5.29 1.66 -1.22
C TYR A 129 6.38 1.14 -0.30
N TYR A 130 6.73 -0.14 -0.42
CA TYR A 130 7.91 -0.67 0.26
C TYR A 130 9.21 -0.21 -0.42
N PRO A 131 10.32 -0.06 0.34
CA PRO A 131 11.54 0.54 -0.17
C PRO A 131 12.15 -0.14 -1.40
N ALA A 132 11.97 -1.45 -1.54
CA ALA A 132 12.47 -2.21 -2.69
C ALA A 132 11.92 -1.70 -4.04
N GLN A 133 10.76 -1.04 -4.05
CA GLN A 133 10.13 -0.48 -5.25
C GLN A 133 10.58 0.97 -5.55
N LEU A 134 11.31 1.60 -4.62
CA LEU A 134 11.75 3.00 -4.71
C LEU A 134 13.26 3.12 -4.96
N MET A 135 13.88 2.08 -5.52
CA MET A 135 15.33 1.97 -5.65
C MET A 135 15.93 2.80 -6.80
N THR A 136 15.11 3.24 -7.75
CA THR A 136 15.57 4.05 -8.89
C THR A 136 14.92 5.43 -8.87
N GLN A 137 15.66 6.44 -9.31
CA GLN A 137 15.15 7.80 -9.42
C GLN A 137 13.93 7.88 -10.34
N GLN A 138 13.93 7.14 -11.45
CA GLN A 138 12.80 7.10 -12.38
C GLN A 138 11.53 6.54 -11.72
N ALA A 139 11.64 5.49 -10.89
CA ALA A 139 10.50 4.96 -10.15
C ALA A 139 9.95 5.99 -9.16
N VAL A 140 10.84 6.64 -8.40
CA VAL A 140 10.46 7.70 -7.46
C VAL A 140 9.77 8.86 -8.17
N GLU A 141 10.32 9.34 -9.28
CA GLU A 141 9.72 10.43 -10.06
C GLU A 141 8.32 10.05 -10.55
N LYS A 142 8.18 8.86 -11.14
CA LYS A 142 6.88 8.36 -11.62
C LYS A 142 5.82 8.34 -10.52
N ILE A 143 6.15 7.76 -9.37
CA ILE A 143 5.22 7.62 -8.23
C ILE A 143 4.90 9.00 -7.64
N THR A 144 5.90 9.87 -7.51
CA THR A 144 5.73 11.20 -6.92
C THR A 144 4.99 12.21 -7.80
N THR A 145 4.77 11.89 -9.07
CA THR A 145 3.83 12.66 -9.92
C THR A 145 2.36 12.48 -9.53
N ILE A 146 2.01 11.34 -8.91
CA ILE A 146 0.63 11.02 -8.49
C ILE A 146 0.36 11.59 -7.09
N GLY A 147 1.32 11.43 -6.19
CA GLY A 147 1.23 11.85 -4.79
C GLY A 147 2.48 11.49 -4.02
N ALA A 148 2.52 11.74 -2.72
CA ALA A 148 3.61 11.28 -1.88
C ALA A 148 3.67 9.74 -1.82
N ALA A 149 4.82 9.19 -1.42
CA ALA A 149 4.99 7.78 -1.11
C ALA A 149 5.42 7.63 0.35
N THR A 150 5.02 6.54 1.00
CA THR A 150 5.53 6.18 2.33
C THR A 150 7.02 5.92 2.27
N GLU A 151 7.79 6.50 3.19
CA GLU A 151 9.23 6.19 3.31
C GLU A 151 9.51 5.31 4.52
N PHE A 152 9.32 4.00 4.34
CA PHE A 152 9.53 3.00 5.38
C PHE A 152 10.99 2.93 5.84
N ASN A 153 11.99 3.25 5.01
CA ASN A 153 13.38 3.27 5.49
C ASN A 153 13.58 4.33 6.57
N PHE A 154 12.92 5.49 6.43
CA PHE A 154 12.96 6.53 7.46
C PHE A 154 12.31 6.00 8.75
N GLY A 155 11.12 5.41 8.64
CA GLY A 155 10.42 4.79 9.77
C GLY A 155 11.27 3.74 10.49
N TRP A 156 11.92 2.83 9.75
CA TRP A 156 12.82 1.82 10.32
C TRP A 156 14.07 2.42 10.96
N ARG A 157 14.69 3.44 10.34
CA ARG A 157 15.85 4.14 10.92
C ARG A 157 15.47 4.87 12.21
N LEU A 158 14.30 5.49 12.22
CA LEU A 158 13.76 6.15 13.40
C LEU A 158 13.49 5.13 14.50
N PHE A 159 12.75 4.05 14.20
CA PHE A 159 12.49 2.95 15.13
C PHE A 159 13.78 2.37 15.70
N ALA A 160 14.76 2.05 14.85
CA ALA A 160 16.05 1.49 15.26
C ALA A 160 16.90 2.46 16.10
N SER A 161 16.68 3.77 15.95
CA SER A 161 17.35 4.79 16.75
C SER A 161 16.70 4.99 18.12
N MET A 162 15.37 4.86 18.21
CA MET A 162 14.58 5.23 19.39
C MET A 162 14.13 4.06 20.26
N SER A 163 14.07 2.86 19.71
CA SER A 163 13.41 1.73 20.36
C SER A 163 14.42 0.77 20.93
N ASP A 164 14.15 0.30 22.14
CA ASP A 164 14.82 -0.87 22.67
C ASP A 164 14.39 -2.08 21.86
N SER A 165 15.36 -2.86 21.40
CA SER A 165 15.10 -4.01 20.55
C SER A 165 15.82 -5.23 21.09
N TYR A 166 15.15 -6.37 21.08
CA TYR A 166 15.76 -7.67 21.37
C TYR A 166 15.82 -8.51 20.10
N PHE A 167 17.00 -8.93 19.69
CA PHE A 167 17.19 -9.74 18.49
C PHE A 167 18.27 -10.80 18.71
N GLN A 168 17.96 -12.06 18.39
CA GLN A 168 18.86 -13.21 18.48
C GLN A 168 19.65 -13.30 19.80
N GLY A 169 18.99 -13.12 20.94
CA GLY A 169 19.66 -13.22 22.24
C GLY A 169 20.25 -11.90 22.76
N ASN A 170 20.37 -10.87 21.92
CA ASN A 170 21.01 -9.61 22.27
C ASN A 170 19.97 -8.51 22.48
N TRP A 171 20.10 -7.78 23.60
CA TRP A 171 19.30 -6.61 23.90
C TRP A 171 20.05 -5.34 23.47
N SER A 172 19.43 -4.50 22.65
CA SER A 172 19.93 -3.18 22.30
C SER A 172 19.13 -2.14 23.07
N ASN A 173 19.77 -1.51 24.05
CA ASN A 173 19.20 -0.39 24.80
C ASN A 173 19.45 0.91 24.03
N ARG A 174 18.41 1.46 23.41
CA ARG A 174 18.44 2.74 22.68
C ARG A 174 17.67 3.83 23.43
N SER A 175 16.74 3.45 24.31
CA SER A 175 16.01 4.37 25.18
C SER A 175 16.95 5.12 26.13
N TYR A 176 18.08 4.53 26.54
CA TYR A 176 19.12 5.24 27.32
C TYR A 176 19.75 6.41 26.56
N ALA A 177 19.94 6.29 25.24
CA ALA A 177 20.45 7.38 24.40
C ALA A 177 19.38 8.46 24.13
N PHE A 178 18.10 8.09 24.18
CA PHE A 178 16.98 9.04 24.06
C PHE A 178 16.61 9.74 25.37
N LYS A 179 17.05 9.21 26.52
CA LYS A 179 16.94 9.92 27.80
C LYS A 179 17.63 11.29 27.75
N GLU A 180 18.80 11.37 27.11
CA GLU A 180 19.51 12.63 26.92
C GLU A 180 18.77 13.59 25.96
N LEU A 181 18.07 13.08 24.93
CA LEU A 181 17.26 13.90 24.00
C LEU A 181 16.02 14.52 24.65
N LEU A 182 15.42 13.84 25.62
CA LEU A 182 14.37 14.41 26.48
C LEU A 182 14.92 15.51 27.41
N GLU A 183 16.18 15.41 27.83
CA GLU A 183 16.90 16.43 28.61
C GLU A 183 17.40 17.61 27.73
N LEU A 184 17.66 17.39 26.43
CA LEU A 184 18.17 18.41 25.49
C LEU A 184 17.20 19.56 25.19
N ARG A 185 15.90 19.43 25.53
CA ARG A 185 14.94 20.55 25.37
C ARG A 185 15.12 21.64 26.43
N GLU A 186 15.94 21.43 27.45
CA GLU A 186 16.20 22.51 28.39
C GLU A 186 17.19 23.56 27.88
N ASN A 187 18.14 23.30 26.94
CA ASN A 187 19.15 24.35 26.64
C ASN A 187 20.11 24.21 25.42
N SER A 188 19.73 23.75 24.22
CA SER A 188 20.67 23.92 23.08
C SER A 188 20.05 24.13 21.69
N GLY A 189 20.62 25.09 20.96
CA GLY A 189 20.12 25.58 19.68
C GLY A 189 20.34 24.65 18.50
N TRP A 190 19.30 24.56 17.65
CA TRP A 190 19.21 24.42 16.19
C TRP A 190 20.19 23.59 15.34
N ASP A 191 21.19 22.88 15.86
CA ASP A 191 22.15 22.14 15.02
C ASP A 191 22.15 20.63 15.32
N CYS A 192 21.38 19.84 14.53
CA CYS A 192 21.39 18.37 14.60
C CYS A 192 22.74 17.84 14.11
N LYS A 193 23.54 17.24 15.00
CA LYS A 193 24.88 16.72 14.69
C LYS A 193 24.94 15.28 14.17
N TYR A 194 23.81 14.60 13.94
CA TYR A 194 23.80 13.19 13.57
C TYR A 194 23.74 12.96 12.05
N SER A 195 24.46 11.94 11.58
CA SER A 195 24.56 11.60 10.15
C SER A 195 23.25 11.12 9.52
N ASN A 196 22.32 10.61 10.34
CA ASN A 196 20.98 10.17 9.93
C ASN A 196 19.98 11.33 9.72
N CYS A 197 20.32 12.57 10.11
CA CYS A 197 19.54 13.78 9.81
C CYS A 197 19.62 14.20 8.32
N LYS A 198 20.42 13.53 7.49
CA LYS A 198 20.46 13.76 6.03
C LYS A 198 19.43 12.90 5.31
N SER A 199 18.17 13.32 5.36
CA SER A 199 17.11 12.83 4.47
C SER A 199 17.42 13.26 3.03
N SER A 200 17.16 12.39 2.03
CA SER A 200 17.22 12.76 0.62
C SER A 200 16.01 13.60 0.19
N LEU A 201 15.02 13.79 1.08
CA LEU A 201 13.83 14.58 0.82
C LEU A 201 13.95 15.98 1.45
N PRO A 202 13.44 17.04 0.80
CA PRO A 202 13.47 18.40 1.35
C PRO A 202 12.57 18.53 2.60
N ALA A 203 13.07 19.22 3.63
CA ALA A 203 12.41 19.41 4.94
C ALA A 203 10.96 19.95 4.90
N GLY A 204 10.55 20.60 3.81
CA GLY A 204 9.17 21.09 3.61
C GLY A 204 8.17 20.05 3.09
N ARG A 205 8.57 18.78 2.91
CA ARG A 205 7.73 17.71 2.36
C ARG A 205 7.64 16.47 3.26
N GLU A 206 8.14 16.55 4.48
CA GLU A 206 8.19 15.41 5.39
C GLU A 206 6.95 15.43 6.29
N MET A 207 5.89 14.72 5.89
CA MET A 207 4.85 14.29 6.83
C MET A 207 5.23 12.93 7.39
N LEU A 208 5.39 12.87 8.72
CA LEU A 208 5.62 11.63 9.46
C LEU A 208 4.30 10.88 9.60
N PHE A 209 4.09 9.90 8.72
CA PHE A 209 3.12 8.83 8.95
C PHE A 209 3.86 7.65 9.56
N VAL A 210 3.60 7.36 10.83
CA VAL A 210 4.01 6.10 11.48
C VAL A 210 2.87 5.12 11.28
N ASP A 211 2.97 4.31 10.24
CA ASP A 211 2.10 3.15 10.04
C ASP A 211 2.79 1.93 10.66
N ASN A 212 2.05 1.15 11.45
CA ASN A 212 2.55 -0.03 12.18
C ASN A 212 2.08 -1.32 11.51
#